data_AF-A0A1H3J5B4-F1
#
_entry.id   AF-A0A1H3J5B4-F1
#
_cell.length_a   1.000
_cell.length_b   1.000
_cell.length_c   1.000
_cell.angle_alpha   90.00
_cell.angle_beta   90.00
_cell.angle_gamma   90.00
#
_symmetry.space_group_name_H-M   'P 1'
#
loop_
_entity.id
_entity.type
_entity.pdbx_description
1 polymer ?
#
loop_
_entity_poly.entity_id
_entity_poly.type
_entity_poly.pdbx_seq_one_letter_code
_entity_poly.pdbx_strand_id
1 'polypeptide(L)'
;MKRILNSLLCFCMVVTAVLCGSNPVKAASIPNNANLLNTYGSVFDHVGTAIEAHEILNPNKLNYASKEYNSITVGNEMKPDYILGWQANTMSVQQAKQMGYYIPSNYREQTIPRLDFSTVDKMLKACYDKGLKMRGHTFVWHSQTPDWFFRRGFTKYGNYVSQAEMDARMEFYIKTYMNHVCQSKYGSIIYAWDVVNEYLHANSAPSGWQKIYGSNLGSRAPFVKKAFQYAYESLEYFKLTNKVHLFYNDYNTYMEVNDVINLVDYVNSGKKVCAGVGMQSHLSSNYPSPAYYKQALQAFCRKGYEVQITELDAGGKNDTDQANYFYNIMKAILDCKKAGGNISAVVWWGLADDTSWRRNEKPLLYSRDGVKKPSYNAVLQAFFDSGYKMGGNNQPSNPQPSNPQPGNSKGNVRLSDGWYYIKNVNSQKYLQVAGNRGAAGTNVEIGHGTGVQGQKWYLQNTSDGYITLKSGLGNFMLDLAYGKNENGTNLQIYNAMGHDAQKFYLQKANGNNVVTIATKVSNGSKSVDVYNFGKNDGTNVCQWSTSGNVNQQFIFEPVR
;
A
#
# COMPACT_ATOMS: atom_id res chain seq x y z
N MET A 1 75.17 46.57 33.23
CA MET A 1 74.67 47.67 34.11
C MET A 1 73.20 47.94 33.76
N LYS A 2 72.50 48.86 34.45
CA LYS A 2 71.02 49.04 34.42
C LYS A 2 70.43 49.43 33.03
N ARG A 3 69.27 48.83 32.68
CA ARG A 3 68.14 49.41 31.87
C ARG A 3 68.49 49.83 30.41
N ILE A 4 67.60 50.09 29.43
CA ILE A 4 66.12 50.13 29.24
C ILE A 4 65.84 49.90 27.71
N LEU A 5 64.67 49.61 27.10
CA LEU A 5 63.26 49.31 27.43
C LEU A 5 62.66 48.55 26.20
N ASN A 6 61.59 47.74 26.35
CA ASN A 6 60.36 47.76 25.49
C ASN A 6 59.44 46.53 25.69
N SER A 7 58.34 46.76 26.43
CA SER A 7 56.99 46.20 26.27
C SER A 7 56.77 44.83 25.59
N LEU A 8 56.45 43.81 26.39
CA LEU A 8 55.43 42.81 26.00
C LEU A 8 54.03 43.43 26.15
N LEU A 9 53.11 43.09 25.24
CA LEU A 9 51.67 43.15 25.51
C LEU A 9 51.12 41.72 25.60
N CYS A 10 50.68 41.30 26.78
CA CYS A 10 49.90 40.07 26.93
C CYS A 10 48.47 40.31 26.42
N PHE A 11 48.09 39.64 25.33
CA PHE A 11 46.72 39.70 24.83
C PHE A 11 45.84 38.69 25.58
N CYS A 12 45.20 39.13 26.66
CA CYS A 12 44.25 38.30 27.40
C CYS A 12 43.01 38.02 26.52
N MET A 13 42.95 36.84 25.90
CA MET A 13 41.70 36.34 25.32
C MET A 13 40.70 36.09 26.46
N VAL A 14 39.70 36.98 26.56
CA VAL A 14 38.51 36.72 27.35
C VAL A 14 37.76 35.57 26.69
N VAL A 15 37.88 34.37 27.26
CA VAL A 15 37.03 33.23 26.88
C VAL A 15 35.65 33.49 27.45
N THR A 16 34.81 34.18 26.67
CA THR A 16 33.37 34.25 26.92
C THR A 16 32.80 32.85 26.76
N ALA A 17 32.74 32.11 27.86
CA ALA A 17 32.09 30.81 27.93
C ALA A 17 30.59 31.01 27.71
N VAL A 18 30.16 30.98 26.44
CA VAL A 18 28.75 30.92 26.08
C VAL A 18 28.22 29.56 26.53
N LEU A 19 27.79 29.52 27.78
CA LEU A 19 26.93 28.47 28.33
C LEU A 19 25.58 28.55 27.61
N CYS A 20 25.55 28.04 26.38
CA CYS A 20 24.33 27.62 25.72
C CYS A 20 23.72 26.51 26.58
N GLY A 21 22.93 26.91 27.57
CA GLY A 21 22.15 26.01 28.40
C GLY A 21 21.21 25.23 27.49
N SER A 22 21.60 24.00 27.16
CA SER A 22 20.75 23.05 26.47
C SER A 22 19.66 22.61 27.44
N ASN A 23 18.64 23.46 27.58
CA ASN A 23 17.36 23.10 28.18
C ASN A 23 16.97 21.73 27.61
N PRO A 24 16.80 20.70 28.45
CA PRO A 24 16.54 19.35 27.94
C PRO A 24 15.27 19.42 27.10
N VAL A 25 15.38 19.08 25.82
CA VAL A 25 14.24 19.06 24.90
C VAL A 25 13.26 18.05 25.46
N LYS A 26 12.19 18.55 26.08
CA LYS A 26 11.19 17.72 26.76
C LYS A 26 10.60 16.77 25.74
N ALA A 27 10.82 15.46 25.96
CA ALA A 27 10.34 14.41 25.07
C ALA A 27 8.86 14.61 24.74
N ALA A 28 8.52 14.52 23.45
CA ALA A 28 7.20 14.85 22.99
C ALA A 28 6.19 13.78 23.48
N SER A 29 5.05 14.22 24.03
CA SER A 29 4.05 13.30 24.59
C SER A 29 3.40 12.46 23.49
N ILE A 30 3.62 11.14 23.51
CA ILE A 30 2.93 10.19 22.63
C ILE A 30 1.43 10.18 22.98
N PRO A 31 0.51 10.46 22.03
CA PRO A 31 -0.93 10.32 22.25
C PRO A 31 -1.36 8.87 22.48
N ASN A 32 -2.33 8.62 23.36
CA ASN A 32 -2.80 7.27 23.72
C ASN A 32 -3.37 6.45 22.54
N ASN A 33 -3.75 7.11 21.44
CA ASN A 33 -4.24 6.48 20.21
C ASN A 33 -3.18 6.38 19.09
N ALA A 34 -1.92 6.76 19.35
CA ALA A 34 -0.85 6.69 18.37
C ALA A 34 -0.50 5.23 18.04
N ASN A 35 -0.35 4.95 16.75
CA ASN A 35 0.07 3.66 16.24
C ASN A 35 0.95 3.83 14.98
N LEU A 36 1.55 2.75 14.47
CA LEU A 36 2.51 2.87 13.35
C LEU A 36 1.86 3.48 12.10
N LEU A 37 0.61 3.10 11.82
CA LEU A 37 -0.15 3.59 10.68
C LEU A 37 -0.51 5.09 10.78
N ASN A 38 -1.05 5.57 11.91
CA ASN A 38 -1.50 6.96 12.03
C ASN A 38 -0.37 7.96 12.35
N THR A 39 0.81 7.45 12.74
CA THR A 39 2.06 8.21 12.76
C THR A 39 2.77 8.12 11.40
N TYR A 40 3.47 7.03 11.12
CA TYR A 40 4.32 6.90 9.93
C TYR A 40 3.54 6.99 8.60
N GLY A 41 2.25 6.63 8.57
CA GLY A 41 1.41 6.72 7.37
C GLY A 41 0.99 8.15 6.99
N SER A 42 1.31 9.15 7.81
CA SER A 42 1.23 10.57 7.41
C SER A 42 2.54 11.12 6.84
N VAL A 43 3.55 10.26 6.63
CA VAL A 43 4.91 10.63 6.20
C VAL A 43 5.41 9.74 5.07
N PHE A 44 5.15 8.44 5.16
CA PHE A 44 5.48 7.42 4.16
C PHE A 44 4.17 6.92 3.54
N ASP A 45 4.16 6.79 2.21
CA ASP A 45 3.01 6.27 1.47
C ASP A 45 2.67 4.85 1.92
N HIS A 46 3.71 4.09 2.29
CA HIS A 46 3.60 2.70 2.71
C HIS A 46 4.27 2.43 4.06
N VAL A 47 3.45 2.04 5.05
CA VAL A 47 3.90 1.52 6.35
C VAL A 47 3.50 0.06 6.38
N GLY A 48 4.48 -0.85 6.39
CA GLY A 48 4.23 -2.26 6.09
C GLY A 48 4.81 -3.27 7.06
N THR A 49 4.37 -4.51 6.87
CA THR A 49 5.00 -5.70 7.44
C THR A 49 5.23 -6.72 6.32
N ALA A 50 6.29 -7.50 6.41
CA ALA A 50 6.41 -8.72 5.64
C ALA A 50 5.78 -9.88 6.41
N ILE A 51 5.02 -10.73 5.70
CA ILE A 51 4.37 -11.92 6.25
C ILE A 51 4.18 -12.99 5.16
N GLU A 52 4.00 -14.23 5.57
CA GLU A 52 3.77 -15.37 4.69
C GLU A 52 2.28 -15.57 4.36
N ALA A 53 1.98 -16.38 3.34
CA ALA A 53 0.61 -16.73 2.93
C ALA A 53 -0.19 -17.35 4.07
N HIS A 54 0.45 -18.10 4.98
CA HIS A 54 -0.23 -18.71 6.12
C HIS A 54 -0.73 -17.67 7.14
N GLU A 55 -0.14 -16.47 7.18
CA GLU A 55 -0.61 -15.32 7.96
C GLU A 55 -1.52 -14.40 7.14
N ILE A 56 -1.21 -14.16 5.86
CA ILE A 56 -2.04 -13.34 4.95
C ILE A 56 -3.43 -13.94 4.78
N LEU A 57 -3.53 -15.27 4.66
CA LEU A 57 -4.80 -15.99 4.50
C LEU A 57 -5.48 -16.32 5.84
N ASN A 58 -4.88 -15.93 6.98
CA ASN A 58 -5.50 -16.01 8.29
C ASN A 58 -6.18 -14.67 8.63
N PRO A 59 -7.53 -14.60 8.69
CA PRO A 59 -8.24 -13.34 8.89
C PRO A 59 -7.86 -12.60 10.19
N ASN A 60 -7.47 -13.32 11.24
CA ASN A 60 -7.09 -12.69 12.51
C ASN A 60 -5.73 -12.01 12.43
N LYS A 61 -4.73 -12.69 11.82
CA LYS A 61 -3.41 -12.12 11.53
C LYS A 61 -3.50 -10.92 10.60
N LEU A 62 -4.27 -11.02 9.51
CA LEU A 62 -4.42 -9.91 8.57
C LEU A 62 -5.23 -8.73 9.15
N ASN A 63 -6.29 -8.99 9.95
CA ASN A 63 -7.01 -7.95 10.70
C ASN A 63 -6.16 -7.28 11.80
N TYR A 64 -5.13 -7.96 12.30
CA TYR A 64 -4.16 -7.40 13.22
C TYR A 64 -3.16 -6.51 12.47
N ALA A 65 -2.59 -7.02 11.38
CA ALA A 65 -1.69 -6.27 10.50
C ALA A 65 -2.33 -4.96 10.00
N SER A 66 -3.57 -5.00 9.52
CA SER A 66 -4.28 -3.84 8.95
C SER A 66 -4.62 -2.71 9.94
N LYS A 67 -4.30 -2.87 11.23
CA LYS A 67 -4.42 -1.79 12.23
C LYS A 67 -3.16 -0.93 12.31
N GLU A 68 -1.99 -1.54 12.09
CA GLU A 68 -0.67 -0.93 12.27
C GLU A 68 0.03 -0.68 10.92
N TYR A 69 -0.44 -1.32 9.85
CA TYR A 69 0.16 -1.30 8.51
C TYR A 69 -0.88 -1.04 7.42
N ASN A 70 -0.46 -0.38 6.33
CA ASN A 70 -1.25 -0.19 5.10
C ASN A 70 -0.69 -1.02 3.92
N SER A 71 0.41 -1.74 4.12
CA SER A 71 1.17 -2.45 3.08
C SER A 71 1.70 -3.80 3.57
N ILE A 72 1.82 -4.77 2.67
CA ILE A 72 2.35 -6.11 2.93
C ILE A 72 3.48 -6.44 1.92
N THR A 73 4.63 -6.92 2.38
CA THR A 73 5.55 -7.68 1.52
C THR A 73 5.26 -9.17 1.71
N VAL A 74 5.23 -9.95 0.62
CA VAL A 74 5.10 -11.41 0.74
C VAL A 74 6.45 -12.03 1.07
N GLY A 75 6.54 -12.73 2.20
CA GLY A 75 7.80 -13.26 2.73
C GLY A 75 8.42 -14.39 1.89
N ASN A 76 7.60 -15.27 1.29
CA ASN A 76 8.12 -16.39 0.49
C ASN A 76 7.32 -16.68 -0.80
N GLU A 77 5.99 -16.56 -0.78
CA GLU A 77 5.11 -17.12 -1.80
C GLU A 77 4.99 -16.31 -3.10
N MET A 78 5.93 -15.38 -3.31
CA MET A 78 6.14 -14.66 -4.57
C MET A 78 7.57 -14.84 -5.14
N LYS A 79 8.41 -15.66 -4.49
CA LYS A 79 9.79 -15.97 -4.90
C LYS A 79 9.88 -17.06 -5.98
N PRO A 80 11.01 -17.19 -6.71
CA PRO A 80 11.08 -18.08 -7.87
C PRO A 80 10.91 -19.57 -7.55
N ASP A 81 11.40 -20.07 -6.41
CA ASP A 81 11.19 -21.45 -5.96
C ASP A 81 9.73 -21.81 -5.71
N TYR A 82 8.93 -20.86 -5.20
CA TYR A 82 7.49 -21.04 -5.01
C TYR A 82 6.72 -21.01 -6.34
N ILE A 83 7.06 -20.07 -7.22
CA ILE A 83 6.33 -19.86 -8.49
C ILE A 83 6.70 -20.89 -9.57
N LEU A 84 7.96 -21.31 -9.64
CA LEU A 84 8.45 -22.37 -10.55
C LEU A 84 8.25 -23.78 -9.99
N GLY A 85 8.31 -23.93 -8.66
CA GLY A 85 8.30 -25.19 -7.95
C GLY A 85 9.70 -25.80 -7.72
N TRP A 86 9.86 -26.48 -6.58
CA TRP A 86 11.09 -27.21 -6.22
C TRP A 86 11.46 -28.32 -7.20
N GLN A 87 10.47 -28.90 -7.89
CA GLN A 87 10.63 -29.87 -8.96
C GLN A 87 10.14 -29.28 -10.28
N ALA A 88 10.81 -29.62 -11.38
CA ALA A 88 10.49 -29.10 -12.70
C ALA A 88 9.11 -29.58 -13.19
N ASN A 89 8.17 -28.65 -13.32
CA ASN A 89 6.90 -28.86 -13.99
C ASN A 89 6.92 -28.06 -15.31
N THR A 90 6.69 -28.72 -16.45
CA THR A 90 6.76 -28.08 -17.76
C THR A 90 5.59 -28.49 -18.66
N MET A 91 5.24 -27.62 -19.60
CA MET A 91 4.23 -27.87 -20.64
C MET A 91 4.81 -27.52 -22.02
N SER A 92 4.14 -27.87 -23.11
CA SER A 92 4.57 -27.43 -24.44
C SER A 92 4.37 -25.92 -24.63
N VAL A 93 5.20 -25.28 -25.45
CA VAL A 93 5.04 -23.86 -25.79
C VAL A 93 3.67 -23.56 -26.44
N GLN A 94 3.03 -24.55 -27.07
CA GLN A 94 1.65 -24.41 -27.59
C GLN A 94 0.61 -24.33 -26.46
N GLN A 95 0.72 -25.20 -25.44
CA GLN A 95 -0.15 -25.17 -24.26
C GLN A 95 0.02 -23.85 -23.48
N ALA A 96 1.25 -23.38 -23.32
CA ALA A 96 1.55 -22.12 -22.66
C ALA A 96 0.88 -20.92 -23.37
N LYS A 97 0.91 -20.88 -24.71
CA LYS A 97 0.20 -19.86 -25.51
C LYS A 97 -1.33 -19.94 -25.33
N GLN A 98 -1.89 -21.15 -25.25
CA GLN A 98 -3.32 -21.35 -24.95
C GLN A 98 -3.69 -20.89 -23.52
N MET A 99 -2.75 -20.98 -22.58
CA MET A 99 -2.87 -20.44 -21.21
C MET A 99 -2.52 -18.95 -21.09
N GLY A 100 -2.28 -18.24 -22.21
CA GLY A 100 -2.01 -16.79 -22.21
C GLY A 100 -0.60 -16.38 -21.76
N TYR A 101 0.35 -17.32 -21.64
CA TYR A 101 1.72 -17.01 -21.23
C TYR A 101 2.45 -16.14 -22.27
N TYR A 102 3.35 -15.26 -21.81
CA TYR A 102 4.22 -14.50 -22.68
C TYR A 102 5.35 -15.38 -23.21
N ILE A 103 5.42 -15.61 -24.52
CA ILE A 103 6.50 -16.36 -25.16
C ILE A 103 7.40 -15.40 -25.95
N PRO A 104 8.66 -15.19 -25.53
CA PRO A 104 9.62 -14.38 -26.27
C PRO A 104 9.86 -14.88 -27.69
N SER A 105 10.11 -13.97 -28.64
CA SER A 105 10.38 -14.32 -30.05
C SER A 105 11.71 -15.04 -30.27
N ASN A 106 12.64 -14.94 -29.32
CA ASN A 106 13.91 -15.65 -29.24
C ASN A 106 13.80 -16.97 -28.44
N TYR A 107 12.65 -17.35 -27.89
CA TYR A 107 12.49 -18.64 -27.19
C TYR A 107 12.64 -19.80 -28.19
N ARG A 108 13.41 -20.85 -27.83
CA ARG A 108 13.76 -21.98 -28.73
C ARG A 108 13.46 -23.36 -28.16
N GLU A 109 13.17 -23.48 -26.88
CA GLU A 109 12.85 -24.77 -26.27
C GLU A 109 11.42 -25.20 -26.58
N GLN A 110 11.19 -26.51 -26.71
CA GLN A 110 9.87 -27.08 -27.04
C GLN A 110 8.90 -27.08 -25.85
N THR A 111 9.47 -27.14 -24.64
CA THR A 111 8.74 -27.03 -23.37
C THR A 111 9.16 -25.78 -22.60
N ILE A 112 8.32 -25.39 -21.65
CA ILE A 112 8.45 -24.18 -20.85
C ILE A 112 7.91 -24.43 -19.43
N PRO A 113 8.47 -23.81 -18.37
CA PRO A 113 7.99 -24.00 -17.01
C PRO A 113 6.52 -23.66 -16.83
N ARG A 114 5.82 -24.46 -16.03
CA ARG A 114 4.45 -24.18 -15.57
C ARG A 114 4.54 -23.38 -14.27
N LEU A 115 4.06 -22.14 -14.30
CA LEU A 115 4.08 -21.24 -13.14
C LEU A 115 2.81 -21.42 -12.31
N ASP A 116 2.93 -21.49 -10.97
CA ASP A 116 1.80 -21.56 -10.05
C ASP A 116 1.56 -20.20 -9.39
N PHE A 117 0.42 -19.59 -9.71
CA PHE A 117 -0.04 -18.33 -9.10
C PHE A 117 -1.19 -18.54 -8.10
N SER A 118 -1.57 -19.79 -7.79
CA SER A 118 -2.78 -20.09 -7.03
C SER A 118 -2.76 -19.64 -5.57
N THR A 119 -1.58 -19.48 -4.96
CA THR A 119 -1.43 -18.80 -3.66
C THR A 119 -1.33 -17.29 -3.83
N VAL A 120 -0.65 -16.81 -4.87
CA VAL A 120 -0.55 -15.37 -5.20
C VAL A 120 -1.93 -14.76 -5.40
N ASP A 121 -2.83 -15.39 -6.16
CA ASP A 121 -4.19 -14.91 -6.38
C ASP A 121 -5.03 -14.86 -5.09
N LYS A 122 -4.80 -15.79 -4.15
CA LYS A 122 -5.45 -15.79 -2.83
C LYS A 122 -4.90 -14.66 -1.95
N MET A 123 -3.59 -14.44 -1.94
CA MET A 123 -2.95 -13.35 -1.17
C MET A 123 -3.30 -11.97 -1.73
N LEU A 124 -3.24 -11.81 -3.06
CA LEU A 124 -3.71 -10.61 -3.76
C LEU A 124 -5.17 -10.34 -3.38
N LYS A 125 -6.04 -11.36 -3.44
CA LYS A 125 -7.42 -11.23 -2.97
C LYS A 125 -7.48 -10.83 -1.50
N ALA A 126 -6.73 -11.46 -0.60
CA ALA A 126 -6.81 -11.21 0.84
C ALA A 126 -6.35 -9.80 1.23
N CYS A 127 -5.25 -9.31 0.66
CA CYS A 127 -4.77 -7.95 0.91
C CYS A 127 -5.68 -6.89 0.27
N TYR A 128 -6.18 -7.13 -0.96
CA TYR A 128 -7.24 -6.33 -1.57
C TYR A 128 -8.48 -6.36 -0.64
N ASP A 129 -8.83 -7.52 -0.07
CA ASP A 129 -9.93 -7.69 0.90
C ASP A 129 -9.75 -6.98 2.26
N LYS A 130 -8.64 -6.24 2.45
CA LYS A 130 -8.42 -5.31 3.58
C LYS A 130 -8.02 -3.90 3.17
N GLY A 131 -7.94 -3.60 1.88
CA GLY A 131 -7.35 -2.35 1.38
C GLY A 131 -5.85 -2.22 1.64
N LEU A 132 -5.16 -3.35 1.83
CA LEU A 132 -3.71 -3.41 2.02
C LEU A 132 -3.01 -3.39 0.67
N LYS A 133 -2.03 -2.49 0.53
CA LYS A 133 -1.09 -2.46 -0.58
C LYS A 133 -0.10 -3.62 -0.50
N MET A 134 0.58 -3.94 -1.60
CA MET A 134 1.50 -5.07 -1.66
C MET A 134 2.80 -4.75 -2.41
N ARG A 135 3.93 -5.22 -1.87
CA ARG A 135 5.22 -5.31 -2.56
C ARG A 135 5.38 -6.72 -3.12
N GLY A 136 5.64 -6.84 -4.41
CA GLY A 136 5.99 -8.12 -5.04
C GLY A 136 7.49 -8.40 -4.90
N HIS A 137 7.84 -9.54 -4.34
CA HIS A 137 9.21 -9.94 -4.02
C HIS A 137 9.39 -11.44 -4.30
N THR A 138 10.24 -11.88 -5.23
CA THR A 138 11.14 -11.15 -6.15
C THR A 138 11.34 -11.97 -7.43
N PHE A 139 11.76 -11.36 -8.54
CA PHE A 139 11.95 -12.09 -9.81
C PHE A 139 13.33 -12.73 -9.96
N VAL A 140 14.40 -12.01 -9.64
CA VAL A 140 15.78 -12.47 -9.89
C VAL A 140 16.57 -12.42 -8.59
N TRP A 141 16.85 -13.58 -8.01
CA TRP A 141 17.64 -13.72 -6.79
C TRP A 141 18.64 -14.87 -6.94
N HIS A 142 19.78 -14.75 -6.25
CA HIS A 142 20.80 -15.81 -6.20
C HIS A 142 20.37 -16.98 -5.31
N SER A 143 19.57 -16.72 -4.28
CA SER A 143 18.89 -17.70 -3.44
C SER A 143 17.49 -18.01 -3.96
N GLN A 144 16.83 -19.02 -3.37
CA GLN A 144 15.44 -19.44 -3.63
C GLN A 144 15.02 -19.42 -5.11
N THR A 145 15.92 -19.82 -6.00
CA THR A 145 15.65 -20.06 -7.43
C THR A 145 16.15 -21.46 -7.78
N PRO A 146 15.29 -22.36 -8.28
CA PRO A 146 15.62 -23.78 -8.33
C PRO A 146 16.63 -24.08 -9.45
N ASP A 147 17.69 -24.84 -9.13
CA ASP A 147 18.84 -25.05 -10.03
C ASP A 147 18.47 -25.69 -11.40
N TRP A 148 17.32 -26.38 -11.47
CA TRP A 148 16.78 -26.93 -12.71
C TRP A 148 16.35 -25.85 -13.72
N PHE A 149 15.93 -24.65 -13.27
CA PHE A 149 15.51 -23.54 -14.13
C PHE A 149 16.68 -22.92 -14.93
N PHE A 150 17.92 -23.22 -14.55
CA PHE A 150 19.13 -22.78 -15.25
C PHE A 150 19.73 -23.84 -16.19
N ARG A 151 19.13 -25.03 -16.27
CA ARG A 151 19.70 -26.20 -16.97
C ARG A 151 18.89 -26.65 -18.17
N ARG A 152 19.56 -27.22 -19.16
CA ARG A 152 18.95 -27.79 -20.37
C ARG A 152 17.98 -28.91 -20.01
N GLY A 153 16.81 -28.93 -20.66
CA GLY A 153 15.76 -29.91 -20.38
C GLY A 153 15.15 -29.80 -18.98
N PHE A 154 15.31 -28.66 -18.30
CA PHE A 154 14.74 -28.36 -16.98
C PHE A 154 15.04 -29.44 -15.93
N THR A 155 16.26 -29.97 -15.90
CA THR A 155 16.67 -31.06 -14.99
C THR A 155 17.98 -30.76 -14.30
N LYS A 156 18.12 -31.18 -13.03
CA LYS A 156 19.35 -31.02 -12.23
C LYS A 156 20.59 -31.70 -12.84
N TYR A 157 20.38 -32.66 -13.73
CA TYR A 157 21.43 -33.38 -14.45
C TYR A 157 21.86 -32.70 -15.76
N GLY A 158 21.10 -31.72 -16.25
CA GLY A 158 21.41 -31.01 -17.50
C GLY A 158 22.56 -30.03 -17.32
N ASN A 159 23.33 -29.78 -18.38
CA ASN A 159 24.29 -28.68 -18.40
C ASN A 159 23.57 -27.33 -18.28
N TYR A 160 24.25 -26.33 -17.71
CA TYR A 160 23.75 -24.96 -17.69
C TYR A 160 23.52 -24.45 -19.13
N VAL A 161 22.47 -23.64 -19.30
CA VAL A 161 22.10 -23.07 -20.61
C VAL A 161 23.00 -21.88 -20.97
N SER A 162 23.02 -21.49 -22.24
CA SER A 162 23.69 -20.27 -22.68
C SER A 162 22.99 -19.01 -22.16
N GLN A 163 23.70 -17.87 -22.20
CA GLN A 163 23.12 -16.57 -21.83
C GLN A 163 21.88 -16.23 -22.68
N ALA A 164 21.86 -16.54 -23.97
CA ALA A 164 20.71 -16.28 -24.83
C ALA A 164 19.49 -17.17 -24.53
N GLU A 165 19.72 -18.44 -24.16
CA GLU A 165 18.67 -19.34 -23.64
C GLU A 165 18.12 -18.80 -22.30
N MET A 166 19.00 -18.32 -21.42
CA MET A 166 18.62 -17.80 -20.10
C MET A 166 17.94 -16.43 -20.14
N ASP A 167 18.34 -15.55 -21.07
CA ASP A 167 17.67 -14.28 -21.36
C ASP A 167 16.19 -14.55 -21.71
N ALA A 168 15.95 -15.48 -22.63
CA ALA A 168 14.59 -15.86 -23.04
C ALA A 168 13.79 -16.51 -21.89
N ARG A 169 14.41 -17.37 -21.06
CA ARG A 169 13.76 -17.92 -19.86
C ARG A 169 13.39 -16.84 -18.84
N MET A 170 14.27 -15.87 -18.61
CA MET A 170 14.06 -14.74 -17.70
C MET A 170 12.97 -13.78 -18.22
N GLU A 171 12.98 -13.49 -19.52
CA GLU A 171 11.95 -12.68 -20.18
C GLU A 171 10.57 -13.33 -20.09
N PHE A 172 10.47 -14.63 -20.40
CA PHE A 172 9.26 -15.42 -20.22
C PHE A 172 8.74 -15.31 -18.78
N TYR A 173 9.60 -15.58 -17.79
CA TYR A 173 9.21 -15.66 -16.39
C TYR A 173 8.70 -14.32 -15.86
N ILE A 174 9.48 -13.25 -16.04
CA ILE A 174 9.13 -11.89 -15.58
C ILE A 174 7.84 -11.42 -16.26
N LYS A 175 7.76 -11.49 -17.60
CA LYS A 175 6.59 -10.97 -18.33
C LYS A 175 5.35 -11.81 -18.07
N THR A 176 5.44 -13.14 -18.02
CA THR A 176 4.25 -13.97 -17.73
C THR A 176 3.71 -13.71 -16.32
N TYR A 177 4.59 -13.61 -15.31
CA TYR A 177 4.19 -13.35 -13.94
C TYR A 177 3.63 -11.92 -13.76
N MET A 178 4.31 -10.89 -14.28
CA MET A 178 3.79 -9.53 -14.24
C MET A 178 2.48 -9.38 -15.01
N ASN A 179 2.33 -10.03 -16.17
CA ASN A 179 1.10 -9.99 -16.95
C ASN A 179 -0.07 -10.62 -16.20
N HIS A 180 0.13 -11.80 -15.59
CA HIS A 180 -0.91 -12.45 -14.75
C HIS A 180 -1.38 -11.52 -13.62
N VAL A 181 -0.43 -10.95 -12.87
CA VAL A 181 -0.75 -10.06 -11.74
C VAL A 181 -1.41 -8.75 -12.22
N CYS A 182 -0.99 -8.16 -13.34
CA CYS A 182 -1.59 -6.93 -13.88
C CYS A 182 -2.97 -7.15 -14.51
N GLN A 183 -3.25 -8.36 -15.02
CA GLN A 183 -4.58 -8.75 -15.53
C GLN A 183 -5.55 -9.15 -14.41
N SER A 184 -5.03 -9.58 -13.25
CA SER A 184 -5.87 -9.88 -12.08
C SER A 184 -6.62 -8.64 -11.60
N LYS A 185 -7.94 -8.78 -11.39
CA LYS A 185 -8.80 -7.72 -10.83
C LYS A 185 -8.37 -7.22 -9.45
N TYR A 186 -7.48 -7.94 -8.77
CA TYR A 186 -6.90 -7.56 -7.48
C TYR A 186 -5.52 -6.90 -7.62
N GLY A 187 -4.86 -6.98 -8.78
CA GLY A 187 -3.46 -6.56 -8.98
C GLY A 187 -3.14 -5.10 -8.65
N SER A 188 -4.14 -4.21 -8.62
CA SER A 188 -3.97 -2.78 -8.31
C SER A 188 -3.58 -2.43 -6.86
N ILE A 189 -3.38 -3.43 -5.98
CA ILE A 189 -2.66 -3.23 -4.71
C ILE A 189 -1.14 -3.30 -4.85
N ILE A 190 -0.61 -3.92 -5.91
CA ILE A 190 0.83 -3.90 -6.18
C ILE A 190 1.25 -2.47 -6.52
N TYR A 191 2.25 -1.96 -5.79
CA TYR A 191 2.85 -0.64 -6.01
C TYR A 191 4.36 -0.69 -6.21
N ALA A 192 5.00 -1.79 -5.80
CA ALA A 192 6.43 -2.01 -5.96
C ALA A 192 6.73 -3.45 -6.35
N TRP A 193 7.78 -3.64 -7.16
CA TRP A 193 8.41 -4.94 -7.39
C TRP A 193 9.90 -4.85 -7.08
N ASP A 194 10.40 -5.77 -6.25
CA ASP A 194 11.83 -6.06 -6.15
C ASP A 194 12.21 -6.92 -7.35
N VAL A 195 12.72 -6.29 -8.41
CA VAL A 195 13.00 -6.98 -9.68
C VAL A 195 14.23 -7.86 -9.54
N VAL A 196 15.26 -7.35 -8.88
CA VAL A 196 16.48 -8.07 -8.55
C VAL A 196 16.77 -7.89 -7.07
N ASN A 197 17.01 -9.01 -6.40
CA ASN A 197 17.32 -9.08 -4.97
C ASN A 197 18.76 -9.56 -4.77
N GLU A 198 19.50 -8.94 -3.85
CA GLU A 198 20.80 -9.37 -3.33
C GLU A 198 21.76 -9.87 -4.41
N TYR A 199 22.02 -9.03 -5.41
CA TYR A 199 22.97 -9.34 -6.47
C TYR A 199 24.42 -9.00 -6.06
N LEU A 200 24.63 -7.83 -5.45
CA LEU A 200 25.95 -7.38 -5.02
C LEU A 200 26.46 -8.19 -3.81
N HIS A 201 25.56 -8.57 -2.89
CA HIS A 201 25.87 -9.47 -1.77
C HIS A 201 25.58 -10.96 -2.07
N ALA A 202 25.50 -11.36 -3.34
CA ALA A 202 25.27 -12.76 -3.70
C ALA A 202 26.39 -13.67 -3.15
N ASN A 203 25.99 -14.68 -2.36
CA ASN A 203 26.93 -15.51 -1.58
C ASN A 203 27.99 -16.25 -2.42
N SER A 204 29.07 -16.67 -1.74
CA SER A 204 30.32 -17.18 -2.33
C SER A 204 30.21 -18.47 -3.15
N ALA A 205 29.09 -19.20 -3.08
CA ALA A 205 28.79 -20.33 -3.95
C ALA A 205 27.99 -19.84 -5.18
N PRO A 206 28.50 -19.96 -6.42
CA PRO A 206 27.87 -19.35 -7.58
C PRO A 206 26.51 -20.01 -7.90
N SER A 207 25.45 -19.19 -7.85
CA SER A 207 24.10 -19.53 -8.30
C SER A 207 24.06 -19.79 -9.82
N GLY A 208 22.93 -20.26 -10.34
CA GLY A 208 22.73 -20.43 -11.78
C GLY A 208 22.95 -19.14 -12.58
N TRP A 209 22.61 -17.98 -12.03
CA TRP A 209 22.91 -16.67 -12.64
C TRP A 209 24.41 -16.46 -12.82
N GLN A 210 25.22 -16.63 -11.76
CA GLN A 210 26.67 -16.46 -11.80
C GLN A 210 27.35 -17.52 -12.70
N LYS A 211 26.81 -18.74 -12.78
CA LYS A 211 27.34 -19.80 -13.66
C LYS A 211 27.05 -19.58 -15.15
N ILE A 212 25.99 -18.85 -15.50
CA ILE A 212 25.61 -18.56 -16.89
C ILE A 212 26.19 -17.22 -17.38
N TYR A 213 26.07 -16.18 -16.57
CA TYR A 213 26.49 -14.82 -16.94
C TYR A 213 27.93 -14.51 -16.52
N GLY A 214 28.52 -15.30 -15.62
CA GLY A 214 29.84 -15.10 -15.04
C GLY A 214 29.79 -14.56 -13.61
N SER A 215 30.78 -14.93 -12.80
CA SER A 215 31.06 -14.28 -11.51
C SER A 215 31.69 -12.89 -11.72
N ASN A 216 31.69 -12.06 -10.67
CA ASN A 216 32.45 -10.81 -10.61
C ASN A 216 32.11 -9.74 -11.67
N LEU A 217 30.90 -9.78 -12.25
CA LEU A 217 30.42 -8.74 -13.18
C LEU A 217 30.25 -7.35 -12.53
N GLY A 218 30.19 -7.31 -11.19
CA GLY A 218 30.02 -6.11 -10.39
C GLY A 218 28.82 -5.27 -10.83
N SER A 219 28.95 -3.96 -10.67
CA SER A 219 27.89 -2.97 -10.92
C SER A 219 27.48 -2.78 -12.39
N ARG A 220 27.81 -3.73 -13.28
CA ARG A 220 27.49 -3.69 -14.72
C ARG A 220 26.95 -5.02 -15.26
N ALA A 221 26.34 -5.84 -14.41
CA ALA A 221 25.76 -7.14 -14.75
C ALA A 221 24.63 -7.04 -15.81
N PRO A 222 24.81 -7.59 -17.04
CA PRO A 222 23.83 -7.40 -18.13
C PRO A 222 22.46 -8.04 -17.86
N PHE A 223 22.41 -9.17 -17.14
CA PHE A 223 21.15 -9.85 -16.83
C PHE A 223 20.28 -9.03 -15.85
N VAL A 224 20.90 -8.34 -14.89
CA VAL A 224 20.21 -7.41 -13.98
C VAL A 224 19.51 -6.32 -14.79
N LYS A 225 20.21 -5.68 -15.74
CA LYS A 225 19.61 -4.67 -16.62
C LYS A 225 18.46 -5.22 -17.46
N LYS A 226 18.61 -6.40 -18.06
CA LYS A 226 17.54 -7.06 -18.83
C LYS A 226 16.31 -7.35 -17.97
N ALA A 227 16.48 -7.81 -16.73
CA ALA A 227 15.36 -8.06 -15.82
C ALA A 227 14.51 -6.80 -15.58
N PHE A 228 15.14 -5.64 -15.35
CA PHE A 228 14.44 -4.35 -15.26
C PHE A 228 13.79 -3.92 -16.57
N GLN A 229 14.41 -4.17 -17.73
CA GLN A 229 13.81 -3.87 -19.03
C GLN A 229 12.53 -4.69 -19.25
N TYR A 230 12.58 -6.01 -19.05
CA TYR A 230 11.42 -6.90 -19.19
C TYR A 230 10.28 -6.55 -18.21
N ALA A 231 10.62 -6.19 -16.98
CA ALA A 231 9.64 -5.73 -15.99
C ALA A 231 9.01 -4.38 -16.37
N TYR A 232 9.81 -3.42 -16.86
CA TYR A 232 9.31 -2.11 -17.25
C TYR A 232 8.45 -2.16 -18.52
N GLU A 233 8.83 -2.97 -19.51
CA GLU A 233 8.03 -3.22 -20.72
C GLU A 233 6.64 -3.79 -20.38
N SER A 234 6.55 -4.62 -19.34
CA SER A 234 5.26 -5.11 -18.82
C SER A 234 4.42 -3.95 -18.24
N LEU A 235 5.04 -3.06 -17.46
CA LEU A 235 4.36 -1.86 -16.93
C LEU A 235 3.95 -0.87 -18.02
N GLU A 236 4.73 -0.73 -19.10
CA GLU A 236 4.37 0.11 -20.25
C GLU A 236 3.14 -0.46 -20.97
N TYR A 237 3.12 -1.77 -21.22
CA TYR A 237 2.01 -2.45 -21.87
C TYR A 237 0.67 -2.24 -21.12
N PHE A 238 0.67 -2.35 -19.79
CA PHE A 238 -0.51 -2.09 -18.96
C PHE A 238 -0.72 -0.61 -18.56
N LYS A 239 0.16 0.30 -18.98
CA LYS A 239 0.11 1.74 -18.63
C LYS A 239 0.13 1.99 -17.12
N LEU A 240 1.06 1.31 -16.44
CA LEU A 240 1.27 1.30 -14.98
C LEU A 240 2.59 1.95 -14.54
N THR A 241 3.42 2.45 -15.46
CA THR A 241 4.72 3.09 -15.16
C THR A 241 4.67 4.34 -14.28
N ASN A 242 3.47 4.87 -14.00
CA ASN A 242 3.22 5.97 -13.05
C ASN A 242 2.43 5.52 -11.80
N LYS A 243 2.38 4.21 -11.53
CA LYS A 243 1.62 3.59 -10.42
C LYS A 243 2.36 2.44 -9.73
N VAL A 244 3.30 1.80 -10.43
CA VAL A 244 4.09 0.67 -9.95
C VAL A 244 5.56 0.98 -10.21
N HIS A 245 6.38 0.91 -9.16
CA HIS A 245 7.79 1.27 -9.19
C HIS A 245 8.68 0.02 -9.09
N LEU A 246 9.80 0.00 -9.80
CA LEU A 246 10.71 -1.14 -9.87
C LEU A 246 11.97 -0.87 -9.05
N PHE A 247 12.36 -1.81 -8.19
CA PHE A 247 13.44 -1.66 -7.22
C PHE A 247 14.56 -2.68 -7.40
N TYR A 248 15.77 -2.22 -7.09
CA TYR A 248 16.89 -3.07 -6.70
C TYR A 248 16.88 -3.20 -5.18
N ASN A 249 16.77 -4.42 -4.64
CA ASN A 249 16.64 -4.66 -3.20
C ASN A 249 17.84 -5.46 -2.66
N ASP A 250 18.40 -5.06 -1.51
CA ASP A 250 19.63 -5.67 -0.99
C ASP A 250 19.84 -5.38 0.52
N TYR A 251 20.52 -6.28 1.24
CA TYR A 251 21.07 -5.99 2.57
C TYR A 251 22.38 -5.22 2.46
N ASN A 252 22.96 -4.80 3.59
CA ASN A 252 24.27 -4.14 3.69
C ASN A 252 24.53 -2.99 2.69
N THR A 253 23.49 -2.36 2.14
CA THR A 253 23.59 -1.26 1.15
C THR A 253 24.32 -0.02 1.69
N TYR A 254 24.47 0.09 3.01
CA TYR A 254 25.32 1.08 3.67
C TYR A 254 26.84 0.81 3.57
N MET A 255 27.24 -0.43 3.29
CA MET A 255 28.61 -0.82 3.00
C MET A 255 28.95 -0.47 1.54
N GLU A 256 28.16 -0.97 0.59
CA GLU A 256 28.44 -0.88 -0.85
C GLU A 256 27.72 0.26 -1.59
N VAL A 257 27.59 1.42 -0.93
CA VAL A 257 26.81 2.58 -1.42
C VAL A 257 27.14 2.98 -2.87
N ASN A 258 28.43 3.03 -3.21
CA ASN A 258 28.87 3.44 -4.55
C ASN A 258 28.48 2.41 -5.61
N ASP A 259 28.54 1.11 -5.30
CA ASP A 259 28.25 0.05 -6.26
C ASP A 259 26.75 -0.20 -6.44
N VAL A 260 25.94 -0.02 -5.39
CA VAL A 260 24.49 0.10 -5.52
C VAL A 260 24.11 1.28 -6.44
N ILE A 261 24.78 2.44 -6.31
CA ILE A 261 24.58 3.59 -7.21
C ILE A 261 25.02 3.27 -8.64
N ASN A 262 26.22 2.74 -8.84
CA ASN A 262 26.74 2.37 -10.15
C ASN A 262 25.83 1.36 -10.87
N LEU A 263 25.26 0.39 -10.14
CA LEU A 263 24.37 -0.63 -10.67
C LEU A 263 23.02 -0.03 -11.10
N VAL A 264 22.41 0.83 -10.27
CA VAL A 264 21.13 1.49 -10.62
C VAL A 264 21.31 2.49 -11.76
N ASP A 265 22.43 3.21 -11.82
CA ASP A 265 22.80 4.05 -12.98
C ASP A 265 23.02 3.21 -14.25
N TYR A 266 23.70 2.07 -14.15
CA TYR A 266 23.90 1.15 -15.27
C TYR A 266 22.57 0.58 -15.78
N VAL A 267 21.69 0.14 -14.89
CA VAL A 267 20.32 -0.30 -15.20
C VAL A 267 19.55 0.80 -15.94
N ASN A 268 19.61 2.04 -15.42
CA ASN A 268 18.90 3.19 -15.99
C ASN A 268 19.56 3.83 -17.22
N SER A 269 20.74 3.36 -17.65
CA SER A 269 21.45 3.96 -18.79
C SER A 269 20.66 3.77 -20.11
N GLY A 270 20.30 4.88 -20.74
CA GLY A 270 19.47 4.93 -21.95
C GLY A 270 17.96 5.08 -21.70
N LYS A 271 17.42 4.51 -20.61
CA LYS A 271 16.01 4.68 -20.20
C LYS A 271 15.89 4.45 -18.69
N LYS A 272 15.26 5.37 -17.94
CA LYS A 272 14.97 5.18 -16.52
C LYS A 272 13.88 4.10 -16.37
N VAL A 273 14.28 2.91 -15.92
CA VAL A 273 13.44 1.73 -15.71
C VAL A 273 13.38 1.31 -14.24
N CYS A 274 14.44 1.56 -13.47
CA CYS A 274 14.49 1.39 -12.03
C CYS A 274 14.18 2.71 -11.32
N ALA A 275 13.26 2.68 -10.35
CA ALA A 275 12.88 3.84 -9.54
C ALA A 275 13.94 4.16 -8.47
N GLY A 276 14.57 3.13 -7.91
CA GLY A 276 15.63 3.27 -6.92
C GLY A 276 15.90 2.00 -6.09
N VAL A 277 16.15 2.19 -4.79
CA VAL A 277 16.78 1.19 -3.91
C VAL A 277 15.85 0.74 -2.78
N GLY A 278 15.64 -0.56 -2.68
CA GLY A 278 15.16 -1.22 -1.46
C GLY A 278 16.33 -1.49 -0.53
N MET A 279 16.31 -0.90 0.66
CA MET A 279 17.29 -1.16 1.72
C MET A 279 16.67 -2.17 2.69
N GLN A 280 17.02 -3.45 2.59
CA GLN A 280 16.44 -4.52 3.43
C GLN A 280 16.49 -4.11 4.90
N SER A 281 17.68 -3.73 5.38
CA SER A 281 17.87 -3.26 6.76
C SER A 281 17.60 -4.34 7.81
N HIS A 282 18.16 -5.52 7.59
CA HIS A 282 18.46 -6.48 8.65
C HIS A 282 19.65 -5.96 9.47
N LEU A 283 19.36 -5.30 10.59
CA LEU A 283 20.34 -4.58 11.41
C LEU A 283 20.63 -5.32 12.73
N SER A 284 21.54 -4.76 13.53
CA SER A 284 21.76 -5.12 14.93
C SER A 284 22.28 -3.89 15.69
N SER A 285 22.04 -3.81 17.01
CA SER A 285 22.44 -2.64 17.81
C SER A 285 23.95 -2.38 17.86
N ASN A 286 24.77 -3.36 17.50
CA ASN A 286 26.22 -3.22 17.36
C ASN A 286 26.66 -2.74 15.95
N TYR A 287 25.89 -3.00 14.89
CA TYR A 287 26.26 -2.61 13.52
C TYR A 287 25.04 -2.66 12.56
N PRO A 288 24.89 -1.70 11.63
CA PRO A 288 25.67 -0.46 11.46
C PRO A 288 25.34 0.58 12.53
N SER A 289 26.14 1.65 12.64
CA SER A 289 25.73 2.81 13.45
C SER A 289 24.60 3.57 12.74
N PRO A 290 23.65 4.20 13.47
CA PRO A 290 22.57 4.97 12.84
C PRO A 290 23.07 6.13 11.98
N ALA A 291 24.22 6.72 12.32
CA ALA A 291 24.86 7.77 11.52
C ALA A 291 25.40 7.24 10.18
N TYR A 292 26.01 6.05 10.16
CA TYR A 292 26.52 5.42 8.94
C TYR A 292 25.37 4.97 8.02
N TYR A 293 24.32 4.36 8.60
CA TYR A 293 23.07 4.06 7.89
C TYR A 293 22.44 5.33 7.26
N LYS A 294 22.43 6.44 8.00
CA LYS A 294 21.93 7.74 7.50
C LYS A 294 22.72 8.26 6.30
N GLN A 295 24.05 8.12 6.30
CA GLN A 295 24.90 8.57 5.18
C GLN A 295 24.59 7.84 3.87
N ALA A 296 24.36 6.53 3.93
CA ALA A 296 23.94 5.71 2.79
C ALA A 296 22.57 6.12 2.25
N LEU A 297 21.57 6.22 3.15
CA LEU A 297 20.22 6.69 2.82
C LEU A 297 20.24 8.09 2.17
N GLN A 298 21.08 9.00 2.67
CA GLN A 298 21.31 10.32 2.08
C GLN A 298 22.03 10.27 0.72
N ALA A 299 22.90 9.29 0.47
CA ALA A 299 23.54 9.12 -0.84
C ALA A 299 22.53 8.69 -1.91
N PHE A 300 21.71 7.66 -1.62
CA PHE A 300 20.65 7.22 -2.53
C PHE A 300 19.60 8.30 -2.78
N CYS A 301 19.16 9.02 -1.74
CA CYS A 301 18.24 10.15 -1.91
C CYS A 301 18.84 11.28 -2.79
N ARG A 302 20.12 11.64 -2.59
CA ARG A 302 20.80 12.68 -3.41
C ARG A 302 20.99 12.28 -4.87
N LYS A 303 20.96 10.99 -5.19
CA LYS A 303 20.95 10.47 -6.57
C LYS A 303 19.61 10.61 -7.29
N GLY A 304 18.56 11.11 -6.63
CA GLY A 304 17.21 11.19 -7.22
C GLY A 304 16.52 9.83 -7.34
N TYR A 305 16.95 8.86 -6.54
CA TYR A 305 16.32 7.55 -6.40
C TYR A 305 15.15 7.64 -5.42
N GLU A 306 14.12 6.84 -5.64
CA GLU A 306 13.20 6.48 -4.56
C GLU A 306 13.89 5.47 -3.64
N VAL A 307 13.71 5.61 -2.33
CA VAL A 307 14.22 4.66 -1.35
C VAL A 307 13.07 4.06 -0.56
N GLN A 308 13.09 2.74 -0.41
CA GLN A 308 12.16 2.01 0.44
C GLN A 308 12.97 1.26 1.50
N ILE A 309 12.56 1.34 2.76
CA ILE A 309 13.12 0.49 3.82
C ILE A 309 12.25 -0.76 3.86
N THR A 310 12.79 -1.90 3.44
CA THR A 310 11.97 -3.00 2.89
C THR A 310 11.79 -4.21 3.81
N GLU A 311 12.76 -4.46 4.70
CA GLU A 311 12.85 -5.70 5.49
C GLU A 311 13.37 -5.41 6.92
N LEU A 312 12.92 -4.32 7.52
CA LEU A 312 13.48 -3.79 8.77
C LEU A 312 13.27 -4.73 9.96
N ASP A 313 14.36 -5.30 10.44
CA ASP A 313 14.45 -5.97 11.75
C ASP A 313 15.81 -5.66 12.40
N ALA A 314 15.89 -5.64 13.73
CA ALA A 314 17.12 -5.25 14.44
C ALA A 314 17.33 -6.02 15.75
N GLY A 315 18.35 -6.88 15.77
CA GLY A 315 18.82 -7.54 17.00
C GLY A 315 19.35 -6.54 18.03
N GLY A 316 19.37 -6.93 19.30
CA GLY A 316 19.94 -6.11 20.38
C GLY A 316 20.29 -6.92 21.62
N LYS A 317 21.12 -6.36 22.51
CA LYS A 317 21.62 -7.04 23.72
C LYS A 317 20.53 -7.26 24.77
N ASN A 318 19.50 -6.41 24.75
CA ASN A 318 18.28 -6.45 25.54
C ASN A 318 17.27 -5.45 24.94
N ASP A 319 16.02 -5.49 25.40
CA ASP A 319 14.93 -4.64 24.90
C ASP A 319 15.23 -3.14 24.95
N THR A 320 16.00 -2.65 25.94
CA THR A 320 16.37 -1.23 26.07
C THR A 320 17.44 -0.83 25.05
N ASP A 321 18.47 -1.65 24.88
CA ASP A 321 19.53 -1.48 23.87
C ASP A 321 18.93 -1.51 22.44
N GLN A 322 18.01 -2.44 22.19
CA GLN A 322 17.22 -2.50 20.95
C GLN A 322 16.31 -1.27 20.77
N ALA A 323 15.59 -0.84 21.81
CA ALA A 323 14.69 0.31 21.72
C ALA A 323 15.44 1.61 21.40
N ASN A 324 16.57 1.83 22.06
CA ASN A 324 17.47 2.96 21.77
C ASN A 324 18.00 2.89 20.32
N TYR A 325 18.30 1.70 19.81
CA TYR A 325 18.74 1.53 18.42
C TYR A 325 17.62 1.86 17.42
N PHE A 326 16.42 1.31 17.60
CA PHE A 326 15.25 1.61 16.76
C PHE A 326 14.89 3.11 16.78
N TYR A 327 14.93 3.78 17.94
CA TYR A 327 14.71 5.23 18.02
C TYR A 327 15.67 5.99 17.09
N ASN A 328 16.97 5.68 17.16
CA ASN A 328 17.99 6.39 16.39
C ASN A 328 17.96 6.05 14.89
N ILE A 329 17.63 4.81 14.51
CA ILE A 329 17.42 4.43 13.11
C ILE A 329 16.19 5.12 12.53
N MET A 330 15.05 5.10 13.23
CA MET A 330 13.84 5.78 12.74
C MET A 330 14.03 7.30 12.68
N LYS A 331 14.73 7.90 13.66
CA LYS A 331 15.10 9.33 13.63
C LYS A 331 16.01 9.66 12.45
N ALA A 332 16.98 8.80 12.12
CA ALA A 332 17.80 8.95 10.92
C ALA A 332 16.97 8.93 9.61
N ILE A 333 16.01 8.00 9.50
CA ILE A 333 15.10 7.89 8.34
C ILE A 333 14.18 9.13 8.25
N LEU A 334 13.59 9.55 9.37
CA LEU A 334 12.71 10.72 9.47
C LEU A 334 13.45 12.03 9.16
N ASP A 335 14.68 12.20 9.64
CA ASP A 335 15.53 13.33 9.28
C ASP A 335 15.80 13.40 7.77
N CYS A 336 16.08 12.26 7.13
CA CYS A 336 16.31 12.19 5.68
C CYS A 336 15.05 12.54 4.88
N LYS A 337 13.88 12.05 5.31
CA LYS A 337 12.58 12.42 4.71
C LYS A 337 12.28 13.91 4.90
N LYS A 338 12.55 14.48 6.09
CA LYS A 338 12.39 15.93 6.35
C LYS A 338 13.32 16.78 5.49
N ALA A 339 14.54 16.32 5.23
CA ALA A 339 15.50 16.96 4.33
C ALA A 339 15.16 16.81 2.83
N GLY A 340 13.96 16.35 2.48
CA GLY A 340 13.49 16.21 1.10
C GLY A 340 13.89 14.89 0.42
N GLY A 341 14.42 13.91 1.16
CA GLY A 341 14.73 12.58 0.63
C GLY A 341 13.46 11.83 0.19
N ASN A 342 13.48 11.28 -1.03
CA ASN A 342 12.35 10.54 -1.60
C ASN A 342 12.23 9.13 -0.99
N ILE A 343 11.80 9.06 0.27
CA ILE A 343 11.59 7.81 1.00
C ILE A 343 10.08 7.54 1.07
N SER A 344 9.59 6.50 0.40
CA SER A 344 8.15 6.23 0.24
C SER A 344 7.62 5.10 1.14
N ALA A 345 8.50 4.20 1.60
CA ALA A 345 8.09 3.06 2.41
C ALA A 345 9.00 2.77 3.61
N VAL A 346 8.39 2.31 4.70
CA VAL A 346 9.06 1.59 5.80
C VAL A 346 8.27 0.31 6.10
N VAL A 347 8.96 -0.83 6.03
CA VAL A 347 8.38 -2.17 6.19
C VAL A 347 9.21 -2.95 7.20
N TRP A 348 8.57 -3.58 8.19
CA TRP A 348 9.22 -4.48 9.16
C TRP A 348 9.15 -5.94 8.71
N TRP A 349 10.21 -6.73 8.93
CA TRP A 349 10.28 -8.12 8.45
C TRP A 349 9.66 -9.14 9.42
N GLY A 350 8.36 -8.98 9.67
CA GLY A 350 7.52 -9.86 10.48
C GLY A 350 6.59 -9.12 11.43
N LEU A 351 5.52 -9.79 11.87
CA LEU A 351 4.58 -9.23 12.86
C LEU A 351 5.12 -9.24 14.28
N ALA A 352 5.84 -10.28 14.69
CA ALA A 352 6.36 -10.44 16.05
C ALA A 352 7.57 -11.39 16.13
N ASP A 353 8.33 -11.30 17.23
CA ASP A 353 9.56 -12.07 17.45
C ASP A 353 9.35 -13.60 17.36
N ASP A 354 8.20 -14.10 17.83
CA ASP A 354 7.86 -15.52 17.83
C ASP A 354 7.74 -16.15 16.43
N THR A 355 7.47 -15.31 15.43
CA THR A 355 7.24 -15.66 14.02
C THR A 355 8.38 -15.21 13.10
N SER A 356 9.37 -14.47 13.63
CA SER A 356 10.51 -13.98 12.85
C SER A 356 11.49 -15.09 12.44
N TRP A 357 12.04 -14.99 11.22
CA TRP A 357 13.18 -15.81 10.78
C TRP A 357 14.40 -15.68 11.72
N ARG A 358 14.61 -14.48 12.29
CA ARG A 358 15.65 -14.13 13.27
C ARG A 358 15.15 -14.22 14.74
N ARG A 359 14.10 -14.99 15.04
CA ARG A 359 13.43 -15.08 16.37
C ARG A 359 14.35 -15.15 17.59
N ASN A 360 15.51 -15.81 17.49
CA ASN A 360 16.48 -15.93 18.59
C ASN A 360 17.06 -14.57 19.04
N GLU A 361 17.13 -13.60 18.13
CA GLU A 361 17.58 -12.22 18.38
C GLU A 361 16.44 -11.29 18.83
N LYS A 362 15.19 -11.78 18.83
CA LYS A 362 13.96 -11.02 19.12
C LYS A 362 13.93 -9.65 18.42
N PRO A 363 13.96 -9.58 17.08
CA PRO A 363 14.42 -8.39 16.37
C PRO A 363 13.30 -7.40 15.99
N LEU A 364 12.04 -7.62 16.40
CA LEU A 364 10.87 -6.85 15.96
C LEU A 364 10.26 -5.98 17.07
N LEU A 365 9.19 -5.25 16.75
CA LEU A 365 8.51 -4.33 17.67
C LEU A 365 7.52 -5.01 18.63
N TYR A 366 7.21 -6.29 18.40
CA TYR A 366 6.28 -7.09 19.19
C TYR A 366 6.92 -8.41 19.60
N SER A 367 6.65 -8.88 20.82
CA SER A 367 7.17 -10.17 21.31
C SER A 367 6.32 -11.38 20.88
N ARG A 368 5.03 -11.13 20.67
CA ARG A 368 3.99 -11.98 20.05
C ARG A 368 2.88 -11.04 19.57
N ASP A 369 1.91 -11.53 18.80
CA ASP A 369 0.74 -10.75 18.35
C ASP A 369 0.15 -9.87 19.48
N GLY A 370 0.08 -8.56 19.26
CA GLY A 370 -0.47 -7.56 20.18
C GLY A 370 0.45 -7.10 21.32
N VAL A 371 1.51 -7.84 21.67
CA VAL A 371 2.36 -7.55 22.85
C VAL A 371 3.55 -6.68 22.47
N LYS A 372 3.30 -5.36 22.47
CA LYS A 372 4.25 -4.28 22.17
C LYS A 372 5.49 -4.31 23.09
N LYS A 373 6.68 -4.21 22.51
CA LYS A 373 7.96 -4.11 23.21
C LYS A 373 8.37 -2.65 23.45
N PRO A 374 9.37 -2.37 24.31
CA PRO A 374 9.95 -1.03 24.46
C PRO A 374 10.38 -0.39 23.12
N SER A 375 10.83 -1.22 22.16
CA SER A 375 11.17 -0.79 20.80
C SER A 375 9.99 -0.19 20.04
N TYR A 376 8.77 -0.69 20.20
CA TYR A 376 7.56 -0.09 19.60
C TYR A 376 7.35 1.35 20.08
N ASN A 377 7.42 1.58 21.40
CA ASN A 377 7.25 2.90 22.00
C ASN A 377 8.37 3.85 21.57
N ALA A 378 9.60 3.34 21.44
CA ALA A 378 10.74 4.11 20.96
C ALA A 378 10.63 4.51 19.48
N VAL A 379 10.05 3.65 18.62
CA VAL A 379 9.68 3.99 17.24
C VAL A 379 8.63 5.11 17.21
N LEU A 380 7.59 5.06 18.05
CA LEU A 380 6.63 6.16 18.14
C LEU A 380 7.28 7.45 18.70
N GLN A 381 8.14 7.36 19.71
CA GLN A 381 8.83 8.53 20.28
C GLN A 381 9.70 9.23 19.23
N ALA A 382 10.40 8.46 18.37
CA ALA A 382 11.23 9.02 17.30
C ALA A 382 10.42 9.87 16.31
N PHE A 383 9.16 9.52 16.04
CA PHE A 383 8.25 10.31 15.19
C PHE A 383 7.95 11.69 15.78
N PHE A 384 7.51 11.73 17.05
CA PHE A 384 7.12 12.97 17.71
C PHE A 384 8.33 13.85 18.08
N ASP A 385 9.44 13.27 18.51
CA ASP A 385 10.70 13.99 18.75
C ASP A 385 11.33 14.53 17.44
N SER A 386 11.04 13.88 16.30
CA SER A 386 11.34 14.41 14.97
C SER A 386 10.35 15.50 14.54
N GLY A 387 9.46 15.98 15.42
CA GLY A 387 8.56 17.09 15.18
C GLY A 387 7.46 16.83 14.15
N TYR A 388 7.21 15.56 13.80
CA TYR A 388 6.06 15.19 12.99
C TYR A 388 4.78 15.17 13.84
N LYS A 389 3.63 15.28 13.17
CA LYS A 389 2.29 15.24 13.78
C LYS A 389 1.50 14.11 13.13
N MET A 390 0.69 13.40 13.91
CA MET A 390 -0.17 12.34 13.38
C MET A 390 -1.07 12.88 12.28
N GLY A 391 -1.29 12.08 11.23
CA GLY A 391 -2.30 12.40 10.22
C GLY A 391 -3.70 12.30 10.82
N GLY A 392 -4.61 13.20 10.40
CA GLY A 392 -6.02 13.12 10.74
C GLY A 392 -6.71 11.96 10.01
N ASN A 393 -6.48 10.73 10.44
CA ASN A 393 -6.95 9.48 9.82
C ASN A 393 -6.67 9.37 8.30
N ASN A 394 -5.47 9.76 7.87
CA ASN A 394 -4.96 9.47 6.52
C ASN A 394 -4.61 7.98 6.38
N GLN A 395 -5.63 7.13 6.24
CA GLN A 395 -5.50 5.82 5.61
C GLN A 395 -5.46 6.02 4.08
N PRO A 396 -4.41 5.57 3.36
CA PRO A 396 -4.37 5.71 1.90
C PRO A 396 -5.42 4.80 1.25
N SER A 397 -6.28 5.40 0.42
CA SER A 397 -7.51 4.74 -0.05
C SER A 397 -7.31 3.90 -1.33
N ASN A 398 -7.10 2.59 -1.20
CA ASN A 398 -7.59 1.59 -2.18
C ASN A 398 -7.72 0.19 -1.53
N PRO A 399 -8.39 -0.83 -2.14
CA PRO A 399 -9.67 -1.26 -1.55
C PRO A 399 -9.96 -2.78 -1.55
N GLN A 400 -11.13 -3.15 -0.99
CA GLN A 400 -11.93 -4.43 -0.96
C GLN A 400 -12.12 -5.00 0.49
N PRO A 401 -12.88 -6.10 0.77
CA PRO A 401 -13.78 -6.14 1.93
C PRO A 401 -13.65 -7.36 2.89
N SER A 402 -14.26 -7.22 4.07
CA SER A 402 -14.90 -8.38 4.73
C SER A 402 -16.19 -7.94 5.42
N ASN A 403 -17.18 -8.83 5.44
CA ASN A 403 -18.47 -8.62 6.11
C ASN A 403 -18.34 -8.86 7.65
N PRO A 404 -19.38 -8.71 8.49
CA PRO A 404 -19.31 -7.88 9.69
C PRO A 404 -19.21 -8.73 10.98
N GLN A 405 -19.24 -8.25 12.23
CA GLN A 405 -19.97 -7.18 12.94
C GLN A 405 -19.26 -6.98 14.32
N PRO A 406 -19.72 -6.10 15.25
CA PRO A 406 -20.36 -4.79 15.11
C PRO A 406 -19.58 -3.70 15.89
N GLY A 407 -19.23 -2.56 15.28
CA GLY A 407 -18.46 -1.52 15.99
C GLY A 407 -18.39 -0.16 15.29
N ASN A 408 -19.34 0.74 15.62
CA ASN A 408 -19.48 2.12 15.15
C ASN A 408 -18.20 2.84 14.67
N SER A 409 -18.03 2.97 13.35
CA SER A 409 -17.35 4.09 12.71
C SER A 409 -17.83 4.22 11.25
N LYS A 410 -18.06 5.46 10.78
CA LYS A 410 -18.76 5.72 9.52
C LYS A 410 -17.78 6.11 8.41
N GLY A 411 -17.66 5.25 7.39
CA GLY A 411 -16.98 5.60 6.14
C GLY A 411 -17.88 6.43 5.22
N ASN A 412 -17.80 7.75 5.31
CA ASN A 412 -18.58 8.66 4.47
C ASN A 412 -17.95 8.78 3.07
N VAL A 413 -18.72 8.44 2.02
CA VAL A 413 -18.36 8.73 0.62
C VAL A 413 -18.67 10.20 0.34
N ARG A 414 -17.71 10.91 -0.26
CA ARG A 414 -17.88 12.30 -0.67
C ARG A 414 -18.00 12.39 -2.18
N LEU A 415 -19.15 12.89 -2.65
CA LEU A 415 -19.33 13.33 -4.03
C LEU A 415 -19.20 14.87 -4.09
N SER A 416 -18.93 15.41 -5.27
CA SER A 416 -18.94 16.86 -5.51
C SER A 416 -20.36 17.42 -5.39
N ASP A 417 -20.48 18.70 -5.04
CA ASP A 417 -21.76 19.42 -5.13
C ASP A 417 -22.20 19.50 -6.59
N GLY A 418 -23.48 19.25 -6.87
CA GLY A 418 -23.98 19.19 -8.25
C GLY A 418 -25.33 18.49 -8.41
N TRP A 419 -25.90 18.56 -9.62
CA TRP A 419 -27.14 17.87 -9.97
C TRP A 419 -26.87 16.41 -10.35
N TYR A 420 -27.68 15.50 -9.79
CA TYR A 420 -27.60 14.05 -10.03
C TYR A 420 -28.98 13.46 -10.31
N TYR A 421 -28.99 12.41 -11.15
CA TYR A 421 -30.01 11.37 -11.13
C TYR A 421 -29.54 10.27 -10.16
N ILE A 422 -30.42 9.80 -9.27
CA ILE A 422 -30.07 8.79 -8.24
C ILE A 422 -30.70 7.46 -8.62
N LYS A 423 -29.91 6.53 -9.16
CA LYS A 423 -30.39 5.26 -9.71
C LYS A 423 -30.26 4.11 -8.73
N ASN A 424 -31.34 3.41 -8.41
CA ASN A 424 -31.28 2.21 -7.58
C ASN A 424 -30.72 1.00 -8.37
N VAL A 425 -29.81 0.24 -7.75
CA VAL A 425 -29.10 -0.88 -8.40
C VAL A 425 -30.03 -2.07 -8.68
N ASN A 426 -30.91 -2.44 -7.74
CA ASN A 426 -31.81 -3.58 -7.88
C ASN A 426 -32.85 -3.44 -9.00
N SER A 427 -33.44 -2.25 -9.12
CA SER A 427 -34.51 -1.95 -10.07
C SER A 427 -34.03 -1.31 -11.39
N GLN A 428 -32.82 -0.75 -11.40
CA GLN A 428 -32.29 0.13 -12.46
C GLN A 428 -33.16 1.38 -12.72
N LYS A 429 -34.03 1.74 -11.77
CA LYS A 429 -34.93 2.91 -11.81
C LYS A 429 -34.40 4.04 -10.94
N TYR A 430 -34.88 5.25 -11.17
CA TYR A 430 -34.40 6.48 -10.56
C TYR A 430 -35.31 6.95 -9.42
N LEU A 431 -34.70 7.48 -8.37
CA LEU A 431 -35.38 8.13 -7.25
C LEU A 431 -36.17 9.34 -7.77
N GLN A 432 -37.48 9.35 -7.60
CA GLN A 432 -38.35 10.39 -8.15
C GLN A 432 -39.40 10.89 -7.15
N VAL A 433 -39.79 12.14 -7.30
CA VAL A 433 -40.96 12.71 -6.63
C VAL A 433 -42.24 12.24 -7.35
N ALA A 434 -43.16 11.64 -6.60
CA ALA A 434 -44.39 11.07 -7.11
C ALA A 434 -45.20 12.07 -7.95
N GLY A 435 -45.64 11.64 -9.14
CA GLY A 435 -46.37 12.49 -10.08
C GLY A 435 -45.63 13.76 -10.54
N ASN A 436 -44.31 13.85 -10.33
CA ASN A 436 -43.50 15.05 -10.64
C ASN A 436 -44.03 16.33 -9.95
N ARG A 437 -44.67 16.20 -8.77
CA ARG A 437 -45.40 17.28 -8.09
C ARG A 437 -44.58 17.95 -6.98
N GLY A 438 -44.13 19.19 -7.23
CA GLY A 438 -43.42 20.02 -6.24
C GLY A 438 -44.33 20.55 -5.13
N ALA A 439 -44.57 19.75 -4.09
CA ALA A 439 -45.29 20.16 -2.89
C ALA A 439 -44.70 19.46 -1.65
N ALA A 440 -44.75 20.13 -0.49
CA ALA A 440 -44.32 19.54 0.77
C ALA A 440 -45.23 18.37 1.15
N GLY A 441 -44.64 17.24 1.54
CA GLY A 441 -45.33 15.98 1.79
C GLY A 441 -45.56 15.11 0.54
N THR A 442 -45.14 15.53 -0.66
CA THR A 442 -45.22 14.64 -1.84
C THR A 442 -44.26 13.46 -1.66
N ASN A 443 -44.75 12.25 -1.94
CA ASN A 443 -44.03 11.00 -1.79
C ASN A 443 -42.76 10.91 -2.65
N VAL A 444 -41.77 10.13 -2.21
CA VAL A 444 -40.62 9.71 -3.02
C VAL A 444 -40.70 8.21 -3.30
N GLU A 445 -40.54 7.88 -4.57
CA GLU A 445 -40.69 6.54 -5.14
C GLU A 445 -39.55 6.28 -6.15
N ILE A 446 -39.56 5.13 -6.82
CA ILE A 446 -38.72 4.90 -8.00
C ILE A 446 -39.53 4.89 -9.30
N GLY A 447 -38.92 5.40 -10.38
CA GLY A 447 -39.49 5.39 -11.72
C GLY A 447 -38.47 5.23 -12.86
N HIS A 448 -38.94 4.90 -14.05
CA HIS A 448 -38.10 4.84 -15.26
C HIS A 448 -37.50 6.22 -15.59
N GLY A 449 -36.27 6.23 -16.11
CA GLY A 449 -35.56 7.48 -16.40
C GLY A 449 -36.24 8.28 -17.52
N THR A 450 -36.73 9.48 -17.19
CA THR A 450 -37.35 10.43 -18.13
C THR A 450 -36.64 11.78 -18.17
N GLY A 451 -35.79 12.08 -17.17
CA GLY A 451 -35.08 13.36 -17.10
C GLY A 451 -35.94 14.54 -16.61
N VAL A 452 -37.16 14.29 -16.14
CA VAL A 452 -38.03 15.32 -15.55
C VAL A 452 -37.45 15.90 -14.26
N GLN A 453 -37.90 17.09 -13.89
CA GLN A 453 -37.40 17.82 -12.71
C GLN A 453 -37.52 17.03 -11.40
N GLY A 454 -38.56 16.21 -11.24
CA GLY A 454 -38.76 15.35 -10.08
C GLY A 454 -37.78 14.18 -9.94
N GLN A 455 -36.95 13.91 -10.96
CA GLN A 455 -35.87 12.90 -10.92
C GLN A 455 -34.49 13.52 -10.64
N LYS A 456 -34.38 14.86 -10.63
CA LYS A 456 -33.12 15.58 -10.43
C LYS A 456 -32.96 15.97 -8.96
N TRP A 457 -31.80 15.65 -8.41
CA TRP A 457 -31.44 15.92 -7.02
C TRP A 457 -30.11 16.66 -6.97
N TYR A 458 -30.10 17.89 -6.45
CA TYR A 458 -28.87 18.61 -6.19
C TYR A 458 -28.26 18.14 -4.87
N LEU A 459 -27.12 17.47 -4.94
CA LEU A 459 -26.31 17.12 -3.78
C LEU A 459 -25.53 18.36 -3.33
N GLN A 460 -25.61 18.65 -2.04
CA GLN A 460 -24.77 19.66 -1.39
C GLN A 460 -24.13 19.08 -0.13
N ASN A 461 -22.80 19.17 -0.04
CA ASN A 461 -22.02 18.84 1.15
C ASN A 461 -22.23 19.92 2.23
N THR A 462 -22.54 19.51 3.46
CA THR A 462 -22.67 20.43 4.60
C THR A 462 -21.39 20.49 5.44
N SER A 463 -21.16 21.61 6.13
CA SER A 463 -20.02 21.78 7.02
C SER A 463 -20.04 20.86 8.25
N ASP A 464 -21.21 20.32 8.64
CA ASP A 464 -21.35 19.29 9.68
C ASP A 464 -21.08 17.85 9.20
N GLY A 465 -20.57 17.67 7.96
CA GLY A 465 -20.09 16.38 7.44
C GLY A 465 -21.17 15.47 6.82
N TYR A 466 -22.32 16.06 6.50
CA TYR A 466 -23.47 15.40 5.86
C TYR A 466 -23.64 15.88 4.42
N ILE A 467 -24.66 15.35 3.74
CA ILE A 467 -25.21 15.92 2.50
C ILE A 467 -26.68 16.28 2.69
N THR A 468 -27.16 17.24 1.92
CA THR A 468 -28.58 17.43 1.61
C THR A 468 -28.84 17.08 0.14
N LEU A 469 -30.11 16.80 -0.19
CA LEU A 469 -30.55 16.44 -1.55
C LEU A 469 -31.76 17.29 -1.94
N LYS A 470 -31.53 18.40 -2.64
CA LYS A 470 -32.59 19.33 -3.07
C LYS A 470 -33.25 18.85 -4.37
N SER A 471 -34.58 18.78 -4.38
CA SER A 471 -35.35 18.37 -5.58
C SER A 471 -35.33 19.45 -6.66
N GLY A 472 -35.28 19.05 -7.93
CA GLY A 472 -35.42 19.93 -9.10
C GLY A 472 -36.79 20.62 -9.24
N LEU A 473 -37.76 20.28 -8.38
CA LEU A 473 -39.13 20.80 -8.38
C LEU A 473 -39.36 22.05 -7.50
N GLY A 474 -38.33 22.61 -6.86
CA GLY A 474 -38.46 23.86 -6.11
C GLY A 474 -37.50 23.98 -4.94
N ASN A 475 -37.92 24.61 -3.84
CA ASN A 475 -37.12 24.72 -2.62
C ASN A 475 -37.43 23.60 -1.61
N PHE A 476 -37.48 22.36 -2.10
CA PHE A 476 -37.76 21.17 -1.31
C PHE A 476 -36.53 20.27 -1.20
N MET A 477 -36.32 19.69 -0.02
CA MET A 477 -35.30 18.66 0.24
C MET A 477 -35.94 17.28 0.25
N LEU A 478 -35.16 16.23 -0.06
CA LEU A 478 -35.45 14.87 0.40
C LEU A 478 -35.55 14.90 1.93
N ASP A 479 -36.63 14.35 2.46
CA ASP A 479 -37.03 14.51 3.85
C ASP A 479 -37.56 13.19 4.40
N LEU A 480 -37.10 12.81 5.59
CA LEU A 480 -37.55 11.62 6.29
C LEU A 480 -38.79 11.97 7.14
N ALA A 481 -39.95 11.44 6.76
CA ALA A 481 -41.24 11.89 7.27
C ALA A 481 -41.31 11.88 8.81
N TYR A 482 -41.66 13.04 9.37
CA TYR A 482 -41.72 13.31 10.82
C TYR A 482 -40.41 13.08 11.60
N GLY A 483 -39.27 12.90 10.92
CA GLY A 483 -37.97 12.67 11.57
C GLY A 483 -37.89 11.39 12.41
N LYS A 484 -38.74 10.39 12.15
CA LYS A 484 -38.79 9.13 12.92
C LYS A 484 -37.57 8.24 12.67
N ASN A 485 -37.17 7.46 13.67
CA ASN A 485 -36.08 6.48 13.58
C ASN A 485 -36.62 5.04 13.45
N GLU A 486 -37.72 4.86 12.71
CA GLU A 486 -38.45 3.59 12.56
C GLU A 486 -38.23 2.98 11.17
N ASN A 487 -38.21 1.65 11.05
CA ASN A 487 -38.20 0.97 9.76
C ASN A 487 -39.53 1.21 9.05
N GLY A 488 -39.50 1.50 7.74
CA GLY A 488 -40.68 1.91 6.99
C GLY A 488 -41.05 3.38 7.13
N THR A 489 -40.27 4.20 7.87
CA THR A 489 -40.47 5.67 7.85
C THR A 489 -40.30 6.18 6.42
N ASN A 490 -41.30 6.88 5.92
CA ASN A 490 -41.39 7.27 4.52
C ASN A 490 -40.34 8.31 4.11
N LEU A 491 -39.85 8.26 2.87
CA LEU A 491 -39.17 9.40 2.25
C LEU A 491 -40.19 10.23 1.46
N GLN A 492 -40.13 11.53 1.68
CA GLN A 492 -40.96 12.54 1.01
C GLN A 492 -40.05 13.67 0.51
N ILE A 493 -40.63 14.64 -0.20
CA ILE A 493 -40.03 15.97 -0.28
C ILE A 493 -40.72 16.91 0.71
N TYR A 494 -39.94 17.77 1.37
CA TYR A 494 -40.47 18.77 2.30
C TYR A 494 -39.72 20.10 2.14
N ASN A 495 -40.28 21.20 2.66
CA ASN A 495 -39.65 22.52 2.62
C ASN A 495 -38.22 22.45 3.16
N ALA A 496 -37.27 23.16 2.53
CA ALA A 496 -35.89 23.20 3.00
C ALA A 496 -35.79 23.92 4.37
N MET A 497 -35.72 23.14 5.45
CA MET A 497 -35.71 23.60 6.84
C MET A 497 -34.38 23.30 7.58
N GLY A 498 -33.50 22.49 6.99
CA GLY A 498 -32.15 22.21 7.50
C GLY A 498 -32.09 21.27 8.72
N HIS A 499 -33.24 20.74 9.15
CA HIS A 499 -33.35 19.74 10.20
C HIS A 499 -32.63 18.42 9.84
N ASP A 500 -32.32 17.61 10.85
CA ASP A 500 -31.60 16.34 10.66
C ASP A 500 -32.39 15.29 9.85
N ALA A 501 -33.72 15.45 9.72
CA ALA A 501 -34.56 14.67 8.80
C ALA A 501 -34.24 14.88 7.30
N GLN A 502 -33.55 15.98 6.97
CA GLN A 502 -33.13 16.37 5.61
C GLN A 502 -31.63 16.16 5.37
N LYS A 503 -30.94 15.59 6.36
CA LYS A 503 -29.50 15.33 6.32
C LYS A 503 -29.25 13.82 6.18
N PHE A 504 -28.45 13.49 5.18
CA PHE A 504 -28.03 12.14 4.87
C PHE A 504 -26.50 12.09 4.84
N TYR A 505 -25.92 10.91 4.75
CA TYR A 505 -24.54 10.77 4.34
C TYR A 505 -24.38 9.50 3.52
N LEU A 506 -23.52 9.55 2.51
CA LEU A 506 -23.31 8.40 1.63
C LEU A 506 -22.35 7.42 2.30
N GLN A 507 -22.66 6.13 2.27
CA GLN A 507 -21.76 5.05 2.64
C GLN A 507 -21.36 4.28 1.39
N LYS A 508 -20.13 3.77 1.31
CA LYS A 508 -19.72 2.94 0.18
C LYS A 508 -20.45 1.59 0.23
N ALA A 509 -21.00 1.16 -0.89
CA ALA A 509 -21.66 -0.13 -1.04
C ALA A 509 -20.94 -1.02 -2.08
N ASN A 510 -21.57 -2.14 -2.45
CA ASN A 510 -20.94 -3.16 -3.29
C ASN A 510 -20.83 -2.74 -4.76
N GLY A 511 -19.72 -2.10 -5.11
CA GLY A 511 -19.35 -1.78 -6.50
C GLY A 511 -18.50 -0.51 -6.60
N ASN A 512 -18.05 -0.20 -7.82
CA ASN A 512 -17.51 1.12 -8.13
C ASN A 512 -18.68 2.09 -8.33
N ASN A 513 -18.59 3.28 -7.72
CA ASN A 513 -19.62 4.33 -7.73
C ASN A 513 -20.99 3.94 -7.15
N VAL A 514 -21.09 2.80 -6.44
CA VAL A 514 -22.29 2.38 -5.72
C VAL A 514 -22.23 2.83 -4.27
N VAL A 515 -23.30 3.47 -3.79
CA VAL A 515 -23.44 3.99 -2.43
C VAL A 515 -24.76 3.57 -1.80
N THR A 516 -24.80 3.58 -0.47
CA THR A 516 -26.03 3.54 0.33
C THR A 516 -26.23 4.92 0.96
N ILE A 517 -27.46 5.42 0.99
CA ILE A 517 -27.80 6.76 1.49
C ILE A 517 -28.28 6.62 2.93
N ALA A 518 -27.40 6.81 3.91
CA ALA A 518 -27.70 6.62 5.33
C ALA A 518 -28.34 7.88 5.96
N THR A 519 -29.33 7.70 6.83
CA THR A 519 -30.07 8.83 7.43
C THR A 519 -29.35 9.39 8.67
N LYS A 520 -29.30 10.72 8.83
CA LYS A 520 -28.72 11.33 10.05
C LYS A 520 -29.55 11.00 11.29
N VAL A 521 -30.88 11.06 11.16
CA VAL A 521 -31.86 10.69 12.20
C VAL A 521 -31.59 9.33 12.84
N SER A 522 -31.24 8.31 12.04
CA SER A 522 -30.97 6.97 12.57
C SER A 522 -29.58 6.80 13.19
N ASN A 523 -28.81 7.89 13.26
CA ASN A 523 -27.36 7.90 13.42
C ASN A 523 -26.65 6.93 12.46
N GLY A 524 -27.21 6.67 11.27
CA GLY A 524 -26.65 5.73 10.28
C GLY A 524 -27.07 4.27 10.41
N SER A 525 -27.85 3.91 11.44
CA SER A 525 -28.38 2.54 11.59
C SER A 525 -29.44 2.18 10.55
N LYS A 526 -29.98 3.18 9.84
CA LYS A 526 -30.96 3.03 8.76
C LYS A 526 -30.56 3.86 7.54
N SER A 527 -30.99 3.37 6.38
CA SER A 527 -30.68 3.95 5.07
C SER A 527 -31.91 3.96 4.17
N VAL A 528 -31.88 4.82 3.15
CA VAL A 528 -32.87 4.86 2.07
C VAL A 528 -32.97 3.47 1.42
N ASP A 529 -34.20 2.98 1.27
CA ASP A 529 -34.56 1.61 0.93
C ASP A 529 -35.73 1.64 -0.06
N VAL A 530 -35.53 1.02 -1.23
CA VAL A 530 -36.62 0.73 -2.18
C VAL A 530 -37.42 -0.43 -1.60
N TYR A 531 -38.65 -0.13 -1.19
CA TYR A 531 -39.43 -0.99 -0.31
C TYR A 531 -39.63 -2.40 -0.89
N ASN A 532 -39.37 -3.40 -0.05
CA ASN A 532 -39.53 -4.83 -0.35
C ASN A 532 -38.88 -5.27 -1.68
N PHE A 533 -37.71 -4.71 -2.01
CA PHE A 533 -36.98 -4.98 -3.27
C PHE A 533 -37.78 -4.74 -4.57
N GLY A 534 -38.85 -3.92 -4.52
CA GLY A 534 -39.70 -3.68 -5.67
C GLY A 534 -38.95 -3.09 -6.87
N LYS A 535 -39.46 -3.38 -8.07
CA LYS A 535 -38.84 -3.00 -9.36
C LYS A 535 -39.80 -2.28 -10.30
N ASN A 536 -41.02 -2.00 -9.85
CA ASN A 536 -42.05 -1.35 -10.65
C ASN A 536 -41.97 0.18 -10.47
N ASP A 537 -42.44 0.93 -11.45
CA ASP A 537 -42.66 2.37 -11.27
C ASP A 537 -43.68 2.60 -10.15
N GLY A 538 -43.47 3.62 -9.32
CA GLY A 538 -44.28 3.86 -8.13
C GLY A 538 -43.97 2.93 -6.94
N THR A 539 -42.91 2.12 -7.00
CA THR A 539 -42.44 1.40 -5.79
C THR A 539 -41.95 2.42 -4.76
N ASN A 540 -42.51 2.37 -3.56
CA ASN A 540 -42.26 3.35 -2.50
C ASN A 540 -40.81 3.34 -1.99
N VAL A 541 -40.33 4.48 -1.49
CA VAL A 541 -39.03 4.61 -0.84
C VAL A 541 -39.20 5.00 0.62
N CYS A 542 -38.55 4.25 1.50
CA CYS A 542 -38.58 4.44 2.96
C CYS A 542 -37.15 4.39 3.52
N GLN A 543 -36.98 4.58 4.83
CA GLN A 543 -35.76 4.10 5.50
C GLN A 543 -35.98 2.69 6.03
N TRP A 544 -34.92 1.88 6.00
CA TRP A 544 -34.88 0.58 6.67
C TRP A 544 -33.52 0.34 7.32
N SER A 545 -33.43 -0.59 8.28
CA SER A 545 -32.16 -1.03 8.87
C SER A 545 -31.11 -1.27 7.78
N THR A 546 -29.94 -0.63 7.92
CA THR A 546 -28.86 -0.71 6.92
C THR A 546 -28.37 -2.16 6.83
N SER A 547 -28.66 -2.80 5.70
CA SER A 547 -28.40 -4.21 5.42
C SER A 547 -27.37 -4.41 4.29
N GLY A 548 -27.11 -3.36 3.51
CA GLY A 548 -26.27 -3.43 2.30
C GLY A 548 -26.94 -4.15 1.13
N ASN A 549 -28.21 -4.53 1.25
CA ASN A 549 -28.99 -5.18 0.19
C ASN A 549 -29.13 -4.28 -1.06
N VAL A 550 -29.29 -4.88 -2.23
CA VAL A 550 -29.33 -4.18 -3.54
C VAL A 550 -30.48 -3.17 -3.68
N ASN A 551 -31.51 -3.24 -2.85
CA ASN A 551 -32.60 -2.26 -2.78
C ASN A 551 -32.23 -1.00 -1.96
N GLN A 552 -31.15 -1.05 -1.17
CA GLN A 552 -30.53 0.07 -0.45
C GLN A 552 -29.28 0.62 -1.16
N GLN A 553 -29.01 0.15 -2.38
CA GLN A 553 -27.86 0.54 -3.19
C GLN A 553 -28.26 1.48 -4.33
N PHE A 554 -27.51 2.56 -4.49
CA PHE A 554 -27.77 3.61 -5.46
C PHE A 554 -26.48 4.04 -6.18
N ILE A 555 -26.62 4.54 -7.41
CA ILE A 555 -25.56 5.18 -8.20
C ILE A 555 -25.98 6.63 -8.44
N PHE A 556 -25.05 7.56 -8.22
CA PHE A 556 -25.25 8.98 -8.49
C PHE A 556 -24.71 9.29 -9.89
N GLU A 557 -25.61 9.43 -10.86
CA GLU A 557 -25.29 9.73 -12.26
C GLU A 557 -25.37 11.26 -12.46
N PRO A 558 -24.28 11.98 -12.77
CA PRO A 558 -24.32 13.44 -12.93
C PRO A 558 -25.28 13.86 -14.05
N VAL A 559 -26.13 14.84 -13.78
CA VAL A 559 -26.89 15.54 -14.83
C VAL A 559 -25.89 16.36 -15.66
N ARG A 560 -25.92 16.17 -16.97
CA ARG A 560 -25.15 16.94 -17.96
C ARG A 560 -26.08 17.86 -18.73
#